data_AF-A0A965KFX4-F1
#
_entry.id   AF-A0A965KFX4-F1
#
_cell.length_a   1.000
_cell.length_b   1.000
_cell.length_c   1.000
_cell.angle_alpha   90.00
_cell.angle_beta   90.00
_cell.angle_gamma   90.00
#
_symmetry.space_group_name_H-M   'P 1'
#
loop_
_entity.id
_entity.type
_entity.pdbx_description
1 polymer ?
#
loop_
_entity_poly.entity_id
_entity_poly.type
_entity_poly.pdbx_seq_one_letter_code
_entity_poly.pdbx_strand_id
1 'polypeptide(L)'
;MATLAEILRHVVIIGMLPKSRVRAALIAAYARERALTELVPDGLVFESNPRVADVETLTDAELVAFLKGAALILGPSLRREAHCICNMRGCFVWPLAAYVTLLRRDVVRARKAWKAFAAIPRLCAERLPFGHPVDLRDMEFEEFVLRLSTDLDMEEPTFAARAAAAATRITEAFELDRG
;
A
#
# COMPACT_ATOMS: atom_id res chain seq x y z
N MET A 1 -16.23 3.49 20.37
CA MET A 1 -16.02 3.22 18.93
C MET A 1 -14.60 3.64 18.61
N ALA A 2 -13.82 2.83 17.88
CA ALA A 2 -12.44 3.22 17.57
C ALA A 2 -12.42 4.20 16.41
N THR A 3 -11.58 5.21 16.51
CA THR A 3 -11.36 6.17 15.42
C THR A 3 -10.57 5.52 14.27
N LEU A 4 -10.67 6.07 13.06
CA LEU A 4 -9.84 5.64 11.92
C LEU A 4 -8.33 5.73 12.23
N ALA A 5 -7.94 6.76 12.97
CA ALA A 5 -6.58 6.91 13.46
C ALA A 5 -6.14 5.70 14.32
N GLU A 6 -7.04 5.12 15.10
CA GLU A 6 -6.73 3.90 15.86
C GLU A 6 -6.45 2.73 14.93
N ILE A 7 -7.20 2.53 13.86
CA ILE A 7 -6.99 1.40 12.94
C ILE A 7 -5.68 1.51 12.17
N LEU A 8 -5.38 2.68 11.61
CA LEU A 8 -4.10 2.92 10.94
C LEU A 8 -2.93 2.70 11.92
N ARG A 9 -3.08 3.15 13.18
CA ARG A 9 -2.10 2.89 14.24
C ARG A 9 -1.91 1.42 14.56
N HIS A 10 -2.96 0.59 14.55
CA HIS A 10 -2.79 -0.86 14.77
C HIS A 10 -1.94 -1.51 13.68
N VAL A 11 -2.15 -1.14 12.41
CA VAL A 11 -1.32 -1.65 11.30
C VAL A 11 0.13 -1.15 11.43
N VAL A 12 0.34 0.13 11.78
CA VAL A 12 1.66 0.69 12.09
C VAL A 12 2.35 -0.09 13.22
N ILE A 13 1.65 -0.33 14.34
CA ILE A 13 2.16 -1.10 15.48
C ILE A 13 2.60 -2.49 15.01
N ILE A 14 1.76 -3.22 14.26
CA ILE A 14 2.11 -4.53 13.73
C ILE A 14 3.40 -4.47 12.89
N GLY A 15 3.55 -3.45 12.05
CA GLY A 15 4.75 -3.23 11.24
C GLY A 15 6.03 -2.93 12.02
N MET A 16 5.91 -2.40 13.24
CA MET A 16 7.04 -2.12 14.13
C MET A 16 7.43 -3.31 15.02
N LEU A 17 6.52 -4.28 15.22
CA LEU A 17 6.74 -5.38 16.15
C LEU A 17 7.76 -6.43 15.64
N PRO A 18 8.66 -6.92 16.51
CA PRO A 18 9.55 -8.02 16.17
C PRO A 18 8.76 -9.31 15.93
N LYS A 19 9.41 -10.30 15.27
CA LYS A 19 8.81 -11.62 15.05
C LYS A 19 8.62 -12.33 16.40
N SER A 20 7.45 -12.17 17.00
CA SER A 20 7.12 -12.63 18.34
C SER A 20 5.69 -13.18 18.42
N ARG A 21 5.37 -13.86 19.52
CA ARG A 21 4.02 -14.39 19.80
C ARG A 21 2.96 -13.30 19.84
N VAL A 22 3.29 -12.11 20.35
CA VAL A 22 2.38 -10.96 20.41
C VAL A 22 1.97 -10.52 19.01
N ARG A 23 2.93 -10.43 18.08
CA ARG A 23 2.62 -10.09 16.69
C ARG A 23 1.76 -11.16 16.00
N ALA A 24 2.04 -12.44 16.24
CA ALA A 24 1.22 -13.52 15.69
C ALA A 24 -0.23 -13.46 16.21
N ALA A 25 -0.42 -13.16 17.49
CA ALA A 25 -1.75 -12.99 18.08
C ALA A 25 -2.50 -11.80 17.47
N LEU A 26 -1.82 -10.67 17.25
CA LEU A 26 -2.40 -9.51 16.57
C LEU A 26 -2.79 -9.85 15.12
N ILE A 27 -1.93 -10.52 14.36
CA ILE A 27 -2.25 -10.95 12.99
C ILE A 27 -3.46 -11.89 12.99
N ALA A 28 -3.54 -12.84 13.93
CA ALA A 28 -4.67 -13.76 14.02
C ALA A 28 -6.00 -13.03 14.28
N ALA A 29 -5.98 -11.92 15.02
CA ALA A 29 -7.18 -11.09 15.22
C ALA A 29 -7.68 -10.42 13.92
N TYR A 30 -6.78 -10.19 12.95
CA TYR A 30 -7.10 -9.67 11.62
C TYR A 30 -7.43 -10.75 10.58
N ALA A 31 -7.19 -12.03 10.87
CA ALA A 31 -7.16 -13.10 9.86
C ALA A 31 -8.53 -13.64 9.41
N ARG A 32 -9.64 -12.96 9.70
CA ARG A 32 -10.97 -13.38 9.23
C ARG A 32 -11.18 -12.88 7.79
N GLU A 33 -11.83 -13.66 6.92
CA GLU A 33 -11.91 -13.38 5.47
C GLU A 33 -12.43 -11.96 5.12
N ARG A 34 -13.39 -11.44 5.88
CA ARG A 34 -13.87 -10.05 5.76
C ARG A 34 -12.82 -9.02 6.22
N ALA A 35 -12.19 -9.25 7.37
CA ALA A 35 -11.08 -8.43 7.89
C ALA A 35 -9.73 -8.60 7.15
N LEU A 36 -9.65 -9.51 6.19
CA LEU A 36 -8.50 -9.69 5.30
C LEU A 36 -8.65 -8.95 3.97
N THR A 37 -9.89 -8.61 3.59
CA THR A 37 -10.21 -7.79 2.40
C THR A 37 -10.43 -6.32 2.75
N GLU A 38 -10.38 -6.00 4.04
CA GLU A 38 -10.43 -4.66 4.62
C GLU A 38 -9.31 -4.58 5.67
N LEU A 39 -8.57 -3.47 5.81
CA LEU A 39 -7.54 -3.34 6.87
C LEU A 39 -8.17 -3.08 8.27
N VAL A 40 -9.36 -3.62 8.50
CA VAL A 40 -10.27 -3.30 9.59
C VAL A 40 -10.50 -4.57 10.41
N PRO A 41 -10.16 -4.58 11.71
CA PRO A 41 -10.49 -5.71 12.57
C PRO A 41 -11.99 -5.95 12.67
N ASP A 42 -12.35 -7.22 12.87
CA ASP A 42 -13.73 -7.62 13.14
C ASP A 42 -14.32 -6.87 14.35
N GLY A 43 -15.58 -6.43 14.22
CA GLY A 43 -16.33 -5.75 15.28
C GLY A 43 -16.06 -4.25 15.40
N LEU A 44 -15.20 -3.69 14.55
CA LEU A 44 -15.02 -2.24 14.43
C LEU A 44 -16.01 -1.65 13.44
N VAL A 45 -16.78 -0.67 13.91
CA VAL A 45 -17.74 0.09 13.12
C VAL A 45 -17.24 1.52 13.02
N PHE A 46 -17.25 2.07 11.81
CA PHE A 46 -16.85 3.44 11.55
C PHE A 46 -18.05 4.38 11.59
N GLU A 47 -17.83 5.59 12.08
CA GLU A 47 -18.77 6.70 11.89
C GLU A 47 -18.64 7.33 10.49
N SER A 48 -17.51 7.15 9.80
CA SER A 48 -17.22 7.71 8.48
C SER A 48 -16.30 6.83 7.62
N ASN A 49 -16.45 6.90 6.29
CA ASN A 49 -15.58 6.18 5.37
C ASN A 49 -14.12 6.69 5.44
N PRO A 50 -13.14 5.79 5.52
CA PRO A 50 -11.72 6.15 5.56
C PRO A 50 -11.21 6.79 4.27
N ARG A 51 -10.42 7.87 4.40
CA ARG A 51 -9.90 8.66 3.28
C ARG A 51 -8.40 8.43 3.07
N VAL A 52 -7.94 8.67 1.85
CA VAL A 52 -6.52 8.66 1.51
C VAL A 52 -5.73 9.66 2.35
N ALA A 53 -6.29 10.86 2.55
CA ALA A 53 -5.66 11.94 3.31
C ALA A 53 -5.20 11.52 4.72
N ASP A 54 -5.91 10.61 5.40
CA ASP A 54 -5.54 10.14 6.73
C ASP A 54 -4.18 9.42 6.73
N VAL A 55 -3.90 8.65 5.68
CA VAL A 55 -2.62 7.95 5.48
C VAL A 55 -1.50 8.94 5.15
N GLU A 56 -1.81 10.01 4.41
CA GLU A 56 -0.82 11.01 4.00
C GLU A 56 -0.29 11.83 5.18
N THR A 57 -1.04 11.91 6.28
CA THR A 57 -0.58 12.60 7.51
C THR A 57 0.50 11.85 8.28
N LEU A 58 0.71 10.56 8.00
CA LEU A 58 1.71 9.73 8.68
C LEU A 58 3.13 10.20 8.38
N THR A 59 4.03 10.03 9.35
CA THR A 59 5.47 10.23 9.15
C THR A 59 6.05 9.16 8.23
N ASP A 60 7.20 9.41 7.60
CA ASP A 60 7.85 8.43 6.73
C ASP A 60 8.17 7.10 7.43
N ALA A 61 8.48 7.14 8.73
CA ALA A 61 8.71 5.92 9.51
C ALA A 61 7.42 5.12 9.72
N GLU A 62 6.30 5.82 10.00
CA GLU A 62 4.98 5.22 10.13
C GLU A 62 4.47 4.70 8.79
N LEU A 63 4.72 5.39 7.67
CA LEU A 63 4.39 4.90 6.33
C LEU A 63 5.09 3.58 6.01
N VAL A 64 6.39 3.47 6.32
CA VAL A 64 7.16 2.22 6.16
C VAL A 64 6.59 1.12 7.05
N ALA A 65 6.28 1.42 8.32
CA ALA A 65 5.70 0.45 9.24
C ALA A 65 4.31 0.01 8.79
N PHE A 66 3.47 0.94 8.37
CA PHE A 66 2.14 0.68 7.82
C PHE A 66 2.21 -0.31 6.65
N LEU A 67 3.08 -0.05 5.67
CA LEU A 67 3.27 -0.96 4.53
C LEU A 67 3.70 -2.36 4.95
N LYS A 68 4.62 -2.47 5.93
CA LYS A 68 5.03 -3.77 6.50
C LYS A 68 3.88 -4.48 7.21
N GLY A 69 3.08 -3.76 7.99
CA GLY A 69 1.91 -4.31 8.66
C GLY A 69 0.87 -4.81 7.67
N ALA A 70 0.53 -3.99 6.67
CA ALA A 70 -0.40 -4.35 5.60
C ALA A 70 0.10 -5.58 4.82
N ALA A 71 1.38 -5.64 4.46
CA ALA A 71 1.97 -6.81 3.80
C ALA A 71 1.87 -8.10 4.62
N LEU A 72 2.03 -8.01 5.94
CA LEU A 72 1.92 -9.16 6.83
C LEU A 72 0.48 -9.67 6.97
N ILE A 73 -0.51 -8.76 6.97
CA ILE A 73 -1.92 -9.10 7.08
C ILE A 73 -2.45 -9.64 5.75
N LEU A 74 -2.16 -8.94 4.66
CA LEU A 74 -2.75 -9.16 3.35
C LEU A 74 -1.97 -10.19 2.51
N GLY A 75 -0.63 -10.12 2.50
CA GLY A 75 0.21 -10.88 1.57
C GLY A 75 -0.02 -12.40 1.57
N PRO A 76 -0.04 -13.08 2.74
CA PRO A 76 -0.27 -14.53 2.79
C PRO A 76 -1.68 -14.98 2.43
N SER A 77 -2.67 -14.09 2.58
CA SER A 77 -4.09 -14.42 2.48
C SER A 77 -4.68 -14.14 1.10
N LEU A 78 -4.11 -13.16 0.38
CA LEU A 78 -4.61 -12.74 -0.91
C LEU A 78 -4.10 -13.64 -2.04
N ARG A 79 -4.99 -14.48 -2.57
CA ARG A 79 -4.72 -15.34 -3.73
C ARG A 79 -4.86 -14.57 -5.05
N ARG A 80 -3.82 -14.65 -5.89
CA ARG A 80 -3.73 -14.00 -7.21
C ARG A 80 -5.01 -14.13 -8.06
N GLU A 81 -5.60 -15.31 -8.11
CA GLU A 81 -6.71 -15.64 -9.03
C GLU A 81 -8.10 -15.22 -8.52
N ALA A 82 -8.25 -14.99 -7.20
CA ALA A 82 -9.55 -14.70 -6.58
C ALA A 82 -9.69 -13.24 -6.13
N HIS A 83 -8.56 -12.58 -5.88
CA HIS A 83 -8.51 -11.30 -5.17
C HIS A 83 -8.04 -10.18 -6.11
N CYS A 84 -9.01 -9.46 -6.68
CA CYS A 84 -8.77 -8.35 -7.61
C CYS A 84 -9.24 -7.01 -7.04
N ILE A 85 -8.81 -5.90 -7.66
CA ILE A 85 -9.18 -4.52 -7.26
C ILE A 85 -10.70 -4.32 -7.18
N CYS A 86 -11.47 -4.97 -8.07
CA CYS A 86 -12.92 -4.90 -8.10
C CYS A 86 -13.57 -5.53 -6.85
N ASN A 87 -12.88 -6.49 -6.23
CA ASN A 87 -13.38 -7.26 -5.09
C ASN A 87 -12.81 -6.76 -3.75
N MET A 88 -11.84 -5.84 -3.76
CA MET A 88 -11.09 -5.47 -2.55
C MET A 88 -10.70 -4.00 -2.50
N ARG A 89 -11.63 -3.12 -2.85
CA ARG A 89 -11.35 -1.70 -3.07
C ARG A 89 -10.67 -1.03 -1.86
N GLY A 90 -11.07 -1.39 -0.63
CA GLY A 90 -10.50 -0.82 0.59
C GLY A 90 -9.06 -1.25 0.89
N CYS A 91 -8.67 -2.51 0.63
CA CYS A 91 -7.36 -3.01 1.05
C CYS A 91 -6.20 -2.57 0.16
N PHE A 92 -6.46 -2.08 -1.05
CA PHE A 92 -5.39 -1.62 -1.95
C PHE A 92 -5.16 -0.11 -1.86
N VAL A 93 -6.22 0.68 -1.61
CA VAL A 93 -6.14 2.16 -1.63
C VAL A 93 -5.18 2.68 -0.58
N TRP A 94 -5.23 2.18 0.66
CA TRP A 94 -4.37 2.72 1.73
C TRP A 94 -2.90 2.32 1.58
N PRO A 95 -2.55 1.06 1.26
CA PRO A 95 -1.15 0.73 0.96
C PRO A 95 -0.62 1.49 -0.27
N LEU A 96 -1.45 1.73 -1.27
CA LEU A 96 -1.06 2.51 -2.44
C LEU A 96 -0.81 3.97 -2.09
N ALA A 97 -1.73 4.61 -1.37
CA ALA A 97 -1.56 5.95 -0.83
C ALA A 97 -0.28 6.05 0.00
N ALA A 98 -0.09 5.14 0.97
CA ALA A 98 1.10 5.13 1.82
C ALA A 98 2.39 5.06 1.01
N TYR A 99 2.44 4.20 -0.01
CA TYR A 99 3.61 4.05 -0.84
C TYR A 99 3.84 5.26 -1.75
N VAL A 100 2.79 5.82 -2.34
CA VAL A 100 2.86 7.04 -3.17
C VAL A 100 3.35 8.24 -2.35
N THR A 101 2.78 8.45 -1.16
CA THR A 101 3.24 9.50 -0.24
C THR A 101 4.72 9.33 0.09
N LEU A 102 5.14 8.11 0.41
CA LEU A 102 6.55 7.81 0.71
C LEU A 102 7.46 8.02 -0.51
N LEU A 103 7.02 7.60 -1.70
CA LEU A 103 7.76 7.75 -2.95
C LEU A 103 7.99 9.21 -3.34
N ARG A 104 7.02 10.10 -3.04
CA ARG A 104 7.14 11.56 -3.22
C ARG A 104 8.10 12.21 -2.21
N ARG A 105 8.11 11.73 -0.95
CA ARG A 105 8.85 12.36 0.15
C ARG A 105 10.30 11.88 0.25
N ASP A 106 10.53 10.58 0.13
CA ASP A 106 11.84 9.96 0.36
C ASP A 106 11.99 8.68 -0.49
N VAL A 107 12.64 8.82 -1.64
CA VAL A 107 12.90 7.72 -2.58
C VAL A 107 13.74 6.60 -1.95
N VAL A 108 14.65 6.93 -1.04
CA VAL A 108 15.52 5.94 -0.38
C VAL A 108 14.68 5.07 0.57
N ARG A 109 13.77 5.67 1.33
CA ARG A 109 12.83 4.91 2.18
C ARG A 109 11.80 4.15 1.36
N ALA A 110 11.29 4.73 0.27
CA ALA A 110 10.40 4.04 -0.65
C ALA A 110 11.05 2.76 -1.20
N ARG A 111 12.32 2.85 -1.64
CA ARG A 111 13.12 1.69 -2.06
C ARG A 111 13.23 0.63 -0.97
N LYS A 112 13.50 1.02 0.28
CA LYS A 112 13.55 0.09 1.43
C LYS A 112 12.21 -0.56 1.73
N ALA A 113 11.10 0.13 1.46
CA ALA A 113 9.74 -0.37 1.65
C ALA A 113 9.21 -1.20 0.48
N TRP A 114 9.90 -1.19 -0.68
CA TRP A 114 9.45 -1.84 -1.92
C TRP A 114 8.97 -3.27 -1.71
N LYS A 115 9.77 -4.13 -1.06
CA LYS A 115 9.40 -5.54 -0.85
C LYS A 115 8.13 -5.72 -0.04
N ALA A 116 7.85 -4.83 0.91
CA ALA A 116 6.60 -4.88 1.67
C ALA A 116 5.43 -4.46 0.78
N PHE A 117 5.58 -3.37 0.04
CA PHE A 117 4.56 -2.90 -0.89
C PHE A 117 4.24 -3.92 -2.00
N ALA A 118 5.27 -4.51 -2.62
CA ALA A 118 5.13 -5.51 -3.67
C ALA A 118 4.49 -6.82 -3.15
N ALA A 119 4.63 -7.13 -1.86
CA ALA A 119 4.04 -8.33 -1.26
C ALA A 119 2.51 -8.25 -1.07
N ILE A 120 1.87 -7.11 -1.34
CA ILE A 120 0.42 -6.92 -1.24
C ILE A 120 -0.16 -7.11 -2.66
N PRO A 121 -0.63 -8.32 -3.03
CA PRO A 121 -0.99 -8.64 -4.40
C PRO A 121 -2.26 -7.89 -4.82
N ARG A 122 -2.22 -7.33 -6.03
CA ARG A 122 -3.32 -6.50 -6.55
C ARG A 122 -3.35 -6.52 -8.07
N LEU A 123 -3.43 -7.72 -8.66
CA LEU A 123 -3.28 -7.96 -10.10
C LEU A 123 -4.07 -7.02 -11.02
N CYS A 124 -5.38 -6.81 -10.77
CA CYS A 124 -6.15 -5.86 -11.58
C CYS A 124 -5.78 -4.40 -11.32
N ALA A 125 -5.30 -4.08 -10.13
CA ALA A 125 -4.77 -2.75 -9.84
C ALA A 125 -3.47 -2.56 -10.63
N GLU A 126 -2.51 -3.47 -10.52
CA GLU A 126 -1.24 -3.44 -11.27
C GLU A 126 -1.44 -3.37 -12.79
N ARG A 127 -2.51 -3.96 -13.33
CA ARG A 127 -2.83 -3.79 -14.75
C ARG A 127 -3.11 -2.34 -15.14
N LEU A 128 -3.75 -1.53 -14.31
CA LEU A 128 -4.15 -0.16 -14.66
C LEU A 128 -2.97 0.74 -15.05
N PRO A 129 -1.83 0.76 -14.32
CA PRO A 129 -0.67 1.53 -14.73
C PRO A 129 0.22 0.85 -15.80
N PHE A 130 0.14 -0.47 -16.03
CA PHE A 130 1.03 -1.21 -16.94
C PHE A 130 0.37 -1.80 -18.21
N GLY A 131 -0.96 -1.73 -18.33
CA GLY A 131 -1.74 -2.27 -19.45
C GLY A 131 -1.90 -3.81 -19.47
N HIS A 132 -1.08 -4.55 -18.74
CA HIS A 132 -1.15 -6.00 -18.58
C HIS A 132 -0.96 -6.40 -17.10
N PRO A 133 -1.46 -7.57 -16.66
CA PRO A 133 -1.22 -8.03 -15.29
C PRO A 133 0.28 -8.23 -15.06
N VAL A 134 0.81 -7.57 -14.02
CA VAL A 134 2.21 -7.66 -13.61
C VAL A 134 2.23 -7.99 -12.12
N ASP A 135 3.00 -9.00 -11.72
CA ASP A 135 3.27 -9.23 -10.31
C ASP A 135 4.46 -8.39 -9.86
N LEU A 136 4.24 -7.45 -8.94
CA LEU A 136 5.30 -6.56 -8.48
C LEU A 136 6.39 -7.26 -7.67
N ARG A 137 6.19 -8.48 -7.17
CA ARG A 137 7.23 -9.24 -6.47
C ARG A 137 8.34 -9.72 -7.41
N ASP A 138 8.01 -9.85 -8.68
CA ASP A 138 8.94 -10.27 -9.73
C ASP A 138 9.62 -9.05 -10.40
N MET A 139 9.37 -7.84 -9.89
CA MET A 139 9.87 -6.57 -10.42
C MET A 139 10.79 -5.88 -9.41
N GLU A 140 11.91 -5.37 -9.88
CA GLU A 140 12.80 -4.53 -9.06
C GLU A 140 12.26 -3.11 -8.93
N PHE A 141 12.60 -2.44 -7.82
CA PHE A 141 12.13 -1.07 -7.55
C PHE A 141 12.50 -0.08 -8.66
N GLU A 142 13.73 -0.15 -9.16
CA GLU A 142 14.19 0.69 -10.27
C GLU A 142 13.35 0.45 -11.53
N GLU A 143 13.11 -0.81 -11.88
CA GLU A 143 12.29 -1.16 -13.05
C GLU A 143 10.87 -0.61 -12.90
N PHE A 144 10.28 -0.75 -11.72
CA PHE A 144 8.95 -0.22 -11.41
C PHE A 144 8.86 1.30 -11.65
N VAL A 145 9.81 2.07 -11.11
CA VAL A 145 9.86 3.53 -11.29
C VAL A 145 10.09 3.90 -12.76
N LEU A 146 11.00 3.22 -13.43
CA LEU A 146 11.30 3.49 -14.84
C LEU A 146 10.10 3.19 -15.74
N ARG A 147 9.45 2.03 -15.59
CA ARG A 147 8.26 1.67 -16.37
C ARG A 147 7.11 2.65 -16.20
N LEU A 148 6.87 3.12 -14.97
CA LEU A 148 5.84 4.13 -14.70
C LEU A 148 6.18 5.52 -15.25
N SER A 149 7.45 5.82 -15.50
CA SER A 149 7.90 7.12 -16.00
C SER A 149 8.37 7.08 -17.46
N THR A 150 8.17 5.96 -18.18
CA THR A 150 8.78 5.73 -19.50
C THR A 150 8.27 6.70 -20.58
N ASP A 151 7.00 7.10 -20.54
CA ASP A 151 6.38 7.94 -21.58
C ASP A 151 6.27 9.43 -21.19
N LEU A 152 6.92 9.83 -20.10
CA LEU A 152 6.83 11.20 -19.61
C LEU A 152 8.01 12.00 -20.16
N ASP A 153 7.70 13.04 -20.93
CA ASP A 153 8.68 14.01 -21.38
C ASP A 153 9.14 14.80 -20.15
N MET A 154 10.42 14.73 -19.81
CA MET A 154 10.96 15.34 -18.60
C MET A 154 12.17 16.20 -18.94
N GLU A 155 12.15 17.44 -18.48
CA GLU A 155 13.27 18.38 -18.65
C GLU A 155 14.55 17.88 -17.96
N GLU A 156 14.44 17.23 -16.79
CA GLU A 156 15.57 16.61 -16.09
C GLU A 156 15.31 15.12 -15.77
N PRO A 157 16.02 14.18 -16.41
CA PRO A 157 15.77 12.74 -16.27
C PRO A 157 16.41 12.12 -15.01
N THR A 158 16.45 12.84 -13.89
CA THR A 158 16.97 12.30 -12.62
C THR A 158 16.07 11.19 -12.10
N PHE A 159 16.64 10.24 -11.33
CA PHE A 159 15.83 9.16 -10.75
C PHE A 159 14.79 9.69 -9.76
N ALA A 160 15.08 10.79 -9.05
CA ALA A 160 14.12 11.44 -8.16
C ALA A 160 12.94 12.05 -8.94
N ALA A 161 13.20 12.72 -10.06
CA ALA A 161 12.15 13.21 -10.95
C ALA A 161 11.29 12.06 -11.50
N ARG A 162 11.92 10.96 -11.91
CA ARG A 162 11.20 9.74 -12.33
C ARG A 162 10.35 9.13 -11.22
N ALA A 163 10.83 9.12 -9.98
CA ALA A 163 10.08 8.62 -8.83
C ALA A 163 8.86 9.50 -8.52
N ALA A 164 9.01 10.82 -8.59
CA ALA A 164 7.88 11.75 -8.44
C ALA A 164 6.85 11.57 -9.56
N ALA A 165 7.31 11.44 -10.81
CA ALA A 165 6.47 11.20 -11.97
C ALA A 165 5.70 9.87 -11.88
N ALA A 166 6.38 8.81 -11.42
CA ALA A 166 5.76 7.52 -11.14
C ALA A 166 4.67 7.64 -10.05
N ALA A 167 4.93 8.39 -8.98
CA ALA A 167 3.95 8.63 -7.92
C ALA A 167 2.70 9.38 -8.42
N THR A 168 2.87 10.36 -9.31
CA THR A 168 1.77 11.06 -9.99
C THR A 168 0.96 10.11 -10.85
N ARG A 169 1.60 9.31 -11.72
CA ARG A 169 0.91 8.35 -12.59
C ARG A 169 0.10 7.32 -11.80
N ILE A 170 0.62 6.86 -10.66
CA ILE A 170 -0.14 6.00 -9.74
C ILE A 170 -1.36 6.76 -9.19
N THR A 171 -1.18 7.99 -8.70
CA THR A 171 -2.30 8.78 -8.15
C THR A 171 -3.43 8.96 -9.15
N GLU A 172 -3.09 9.26 -10.40
CA GLU A 172 -4.04 9.42 -11.50
C GLU A 172 -4.73 8.10 -11.86
N ALA A 173 -3.96 7.03 -12.04
CA ALA A 173 -4.49 5.72 -12.44
C ALA A 173 -5.45 5.11 -11.43
N PHE A 174 -5.33 5.50 -10.16
CA PHE A 174 -6.13 4.96 -9.05
C PHE A 174 -7.05 5.98 -8.38
N GLU A 175 -7.11 7.21 -8.92
CA GLU A 175 -7.97 8.29 -8.42
C GLU A 175 -7.82 8.53 -6.91
N LEU A 176 -6.59 8.50 -6.38
CA LEU A 176 -6.35 8.57 -4.93
C LEU A 176 -6.80 9.91 -4.28
N ASP A 177 -7.08 10.94 -5.08
CA ASP A 177 -7.46 12.29 -4.64
C ASP A 177 -8.96 12.54 -4.44
N ARG A 178 -9.83 11.54 -4.62
CA ARG A 178 -11.29 11.74 -4.48
C ARG A 178 -11.77 11.39 -3.07
N GLY A 179 -11.64 12.36 -2.16
CA GLY A 179 -12.14 12.32 -0.79
C GLY A 179 -13.66 12.25 -0.64
#